data_AF-A0AAJ2G676-F1
#
_entry.id   AF-A0AAJ2G676-F1
#
_cell.length_a   1.000
_cell.length_b   1.000
_cell.length_c   1.000
_cell.angle_alpha   90.00
_cell.angle_beta   90.00
_cell.angle_gamma   90.00
#
_symmetry.space_group_name_H-M   'P 1'
#
loop_
_entity.id
_entity.type
_entity.pdbx_description
1 polymer ?
#
loop_
_entity_poly.entity_id
_entity_poly.type
_entity_poly.pdbx_seq_one_letter_code
_entity_poly.pdbx_strand_id
1 'polypeptide(L)' 'MSYTKPYFAGFEYHSKEVCKFLQAYSTFTLMLTNGAIIHHQPEHALDFRRWLAHHQIEDIRVSIRNNDPAAVAQQ' A
#
# COMPACT_ATOMS: atom_id res chain seq x y z
N MET A 1 8.46 -6.43 13.23
CA MET A 1 8.03 -5.08 13.66
C MET A 1 6.58 -5.12 14.13
N SER A 2 6.14 -4.28 15.07
CA SER A 2 4.72 -4.20 15.43
C SER A 2 3.97 -3.39 14.38
N TYR A 3 3.13 -4.05 13.58
CA TYR A 3 2.36 -3.39 12.51
C TYR A 3 1.26 -2.46 13.03
N THR A 4 0.97 -2.50 14.33
CA THR A 4 -0.04 -1.66 14.99
C THR A 4 0.36 -0.20 15.16
N LYS A 5 1.65 0.12 14.97
CA LYS A 5 2.12 1.51 15.10
C LYS A 5 1.64 2.36 13.93
N PRO A 6 1.27 3.63 14.17
CA PRO A 6 0.81 4.54 13.13
C PRO A 6 1.90 5.01 12.16
N TYR A 7 3.17 4.83 12.52
CA TYR A 7 4.33 5.15 11.68
C TYR A 7 5.15 3.88 11.43
N PHE A 8 5.72 3.78 10.23
CA PHE A 8 6.68 2.74 9.85
C PHE A 8 8.10 3.32 9.87
N ALA A 9 9.08 2.52 10.31
CA ALA A 9 10.46 2.99 10.42
C ALA A 9 11.03 3.37 9.04
N GLY A 10 11.58 4.58 8.91
CA GLY A 10 12.11 5.10 7.64
C GLY A 10 11.05 5.61 6.66
N PHE A 11 9.78 5.67 7.08
CA PHE A 11 8.69 6.27 6.30
C PHE A 11 8.14 7.49 7.04
N GLU A 12 8.12 8.64 6.37
CA GLU A 12 7.86 9.94 7.00
C GLU A 12 6.38 10.20 7.32
N TYR A 13 5.48 9.46 6.68
CA TYR A 13 4.04 9.71 6.76
C TYR A 13 3.34 8.72 7.69
N HIS A 14 2.33 9.23 8.41
CA HIS A 14 1.43 8.42 9.21
C HIS A 14 0.55 7.55 8.29
N SER A 15 0.16 6.36 8.73
CA SER A 15 -0.77 5.48 7.98
C SER A 15 -2.05 6.17 7.49
N LYS A 16 -2.61 7.12 8.26
CA LYS A 16 -3.83 7.86 7.91
C LYS A 16 -3.62 8.91 6.82
N GLU A 17 -2.37 9.23 6.49
CA GLU A 17 -2.02 10.15 5.42
C GLU A 17 -1.90 9.44 4.07
N VAL A 18 -1.95 8.10 4.05
CA VAL A 18 -1.85 7.29 2.84
C VAL A 18 -3.23 6.76 2.47
N CYS A 19 -3.68 7.03 1.24
CA CYS A 19 -4.97 6.56 0.76
C CYS A 19 -4.86 5.16 0.12
N LYS A 20 -3.94 5.03 -0.82
CA LYS A 20 -3.80 3.84 -1.66
C LYS A 20 -2.39 3.73 -2.21
N PHE A 21 -2.02 2.52 -2.61
CA PHE A 21 -0.68 2.24 -3.10
C PHE A 21 -0.69 1.32 -4.31
N LEU A 22 0.41 1.39 -5.05
CA LEU A 22 0.79 0.45 -6.09
C LEU A 22 2.20 -0.04 -5.79
N GLN A 23 2.41 -1.35 -5.78
CA GLN A 23 3.75 -1.93 -5.65
C GLN A 23 4.28 -2.40 -7.00
N ALA A 24 5.54 -2.09 -7.29
CA ALA A 24 6.33 -2.69 -8.36
C ALA A 24 7.69 -3.11 -7.81
N TYR A 25 7.94 -4.42 -7.71
CA TYR A 25 9.10 -4.99 -7.02
C TYR A 25 9.22 -4.45 -5.59
N SER A 26 10.34 -3.81 -5.23
CA SER A 26 10.59 -3.20 -3.92
C SER A 26 10.11 -1.75 -3.80
N THR A 27 9.59 -1.16 -4.87
CA THR A 27 9.17 0.24 -4.90
C THR A 27 7.66 0.36 -4.76
N PHE A 28 7.24 1.26 -3.89
CA PHE A 28 5.85 1.60 -3.62
C PHE A 28 5.57 3.00 -4.15
N THR A 29 4.55 3.12 -5.01
CA THR A 29 3.96 4.40 -5.37
C THR A 29 2.74 4.61 -4.49
N LEU A 30 2.73 5.68 -3.70
CA LEU A 30 1.73 5.95 -2.66
C LEU A 30 1.01 7.25 -3.00
N MET A 31 -0.33 7.23 -2.95
CA MET A 31 -1.14 8.44 -3.01
C MET A 31 -1.45 8.89 -1.59
N LEU A 32 -1.08 10.12 -1.26
CA LEU A 32 -1.35 10.74 0.02
C LEU A 32 -2.72 11.43 0.04
N THR A 33 -3.27 11.68 1.22
CA THR A 33 -4.56 12.36 1.42
C THR A 33 -4.57 13.80 0.92
N ASN A 34 -3.42 14.46 0.87
CA ASN A 34 -3.26 15.80 0.29
C ASN A 34 -3.17 15.78 -1.25
N GLY A 35 -3.32 14.61 -1.89
CA GLY A 35 -3.26 14.45 -3.34
C GLY A 35 -1.84 14.27 -3.90
N ALA A 36 -0.79 14.37 -3.07
CA ALA A 36 0.58 14.11 -3.52
C ALA A 36 0.79 12.63 -3.84
N ILE A 37 1.64 12.36 -4.84
CA ILE A 37 2.07 11.02 -5.20
C ILE A 37 3.57 10.92 -4.90
N ILE A 38 3.95 9.94 -4.09
CA ILE A 38 5.34 9.72 -3.70
C ILE A 38 5.80 8.32 -4.07
N HIS A 39 7.11 8.18 -4.26
CA HIS A 39 7.77 6.88 -4.38
C HIS A 39 8.56 6.59 -3.11
N HIS A 40 8.39 5.39 -2.58
CA HIS A 40 9.10 4.94 -1.40
C HIS A 40 9.67 3.54 -1.62
N GLN A 41 10.93 3.34 -1.23
CA GLN A 41 11.61 2.06 -1.28
C GLN A 41 12.07 1.70 0.13
N PRO A 42 11.23 1.02 0.92
CA PRO A 42 11.57 0.63 2.29
C PRO A 42 12.65 -0.47 2.30
N GLU A 43 13.51 -0.46 3.31
CA GLU A 43 14.53 -1.50 3.53
C GLU A 43 13.88 -2.90 3.69
N HIS A 44 12.69 -2.95 4.31
CA HIS A 44 11.93 -4.18 4.52
C HIS A 44 10.58 -4.13 3.78
N ALA A 45 10.62 -4.29 2.46
CA ALA A 45 9.44 -4.19 1.58
C ALA A 45 8.25 -5.10 1.97
N LEU A 46 8.53 -6.34 2.40
CA LEU A 46 7.46 -7.25 2.83
C LEU A 46 6.77 -6.75 4.10
N ASP A 47 7.54 -6.25 5.07
CA ASP A 47 7.00 -5.70 6.32
C ASP A 47 6.23 -4.41 6.08
N PHE A 48 6.71 -3.55 5.18
CA PHE A 48 6.00 -2.34 4.79
C PHE A 48 4.66 -2.68 4.14
N ARG A 49 4.62 -3.66 3.22
CA ARG A 49 3.35 -4.12 2.63
C ARG A 49 2.37 -4.66 3.68
N ARG A 50 2.86 -5.44 4.66
CA ARG A 50 2.03 -5.94 5.76
C ARG A 50 1.48 -4.82 6.63
N TRP A 51 2.29 -3.79 6.89
CA TRP A 51 1.87 -2.59 7.60
C TRP A 51 0.77 -1.85 6.82
N LEU A 52 0.94 -1.63 5.51
CA LEU A 52 -0.08 -1.00 4.66
C LEU A 52 -1.42 -1.77 4.74
N ALA A 53 -1.36 -3.10 4.61
CA ALA A 53 -2.54 -3.96 4.71
C ALA A 53 -3.18 -3.94 6.10
N HIS A 54 -2.38 -3.92 7.17
CA HIS A 54 -2.88 -3.82 8.55
C HIS A 54 -3.66 -2.53 8.79
N HIS A 55 -3.17 -1.41 8.23
CA HIS A 55 -3.86 -0.11 8.29
C HIS A 55 -4.93 0.06 7.20
N GLN A 56 -5.30 -1.02 6.51
CA GLN A 56 -6.36 -1.05 5.50
C GLN A 56 -6.14 -0.09 4.33
N ILE A 57 -4.89 0.19 4.01
CA ILE A 57 -4.53 1.03 2.86
C ILE A 57 -4.72 0.20 1.59
N GLU A 58 -5.44 0.76 0.62
CA GLU A 58 -5.87 0.05 -0.59
C GLU A 58 -4.69 -0.32 -1.51
N ASP A 59 -4.57 -1.60 -1.87
CA ASP A 59 -3.71 -2.06 -2.96
C ASP A 59 -4.46 -1.94 -4.28
N ILE A 60 -4.06 -0.99 -5.13
CA ILE A 60 -4.74 -0.67 -6.39
C ILE A 60 -4.82 -1.90 -7.32
N ARG A 61 -3.78 -2.76 -7.36
CA ARG A 61 -3.80 -3.96 -8.23
C ARG A 61 -4.86 -4.94 -7.78
N VAL A 62 -5.02 -5.10 -6.46
CA VAL A 62 -6.04 -5.99 -5.89
C VAL A 62 -7.43 -5.43 -6.14
N SER A 63 -7.62 -4.12 -5.93
CA SER A 63 -8.89 -3.42 -6.17
C SER A 63 -9.35 -3.57 -7.62
N ILE A 64 -8.46 -3.32 -8.59
CA ILE A 64 -8.75 -3.50 -10.02
C ILE A 64 -9.12 -4.95 -10.33
N ARG A 65 -8.33 -5.92 -9.86
CA ARG A 65 -8.60 -7.35 -10.11
C ARG A 65 -9.95 -7.79 -9.56
N ASN A 66 -10.32 -7.31 -8.37
CA ASN A 66 -11.58 -7.69 -7.73
C ASN A 66 -12.80 -7.02 -8.39
N ASN A 67 -12.61 -5.88 -9.05
CA ASN A 67 -13.67 -5.16 -9.76
C ASN A 67 -13.80 -5.54 -11.25
N ASP A 68 -12.94 -6.42 -11.76
CA ASP A 68 -12.99 -6.87 -13.15
C ASP A 68 -13.88 -8.13 -13.29
N PRO A 69 -15.08 -8.03 -13.90
CA PRO A 69 -15.99 -9.18 -14.06
C PRO A 69 -15.40 -10.30 -14.92
N ALA A 70 -14.35 -10.04 -15.72
CA ALA A 70 -13.69 -11.08 -16.53
C ALA A 70 -12.79 -12.01 -15.69
N ALA A 71 -12.29 -11.57 -14.53
CA ALA A 71 -11.40 -12.36 -13.67
C ALA A 71 -12.14 -13.42 -12.84
N VAL A 72 -13.46 -13.29 -12.69
CA VAL A 72 -14.31 -14.19 -11.87
C VAL A 72 -14.84 -15.38 -12.67
N ALA A 73 -14.74 -15.35 -14.01
CA ALA A 73 -15.36 -16.34 -14.91
C ALA A 73 -14.46 -17.54 -15.27
N GLN A 74 -13.32 -17.73 -14.57
CA GLN A 74 -12.40 -18.85 -14.81
C GLN A 74 -12.07 -19.62 -13.51
N GLN A 75 -13.10 -20.02 -12.77
CA GLN A 75 -12.99 -21.03 -11.70
C GLN A 75 -14.11 -22.06 -11.82
#